data_AF-A0AAW8RX90-F1
#
_entry.id   AF-A0AAW8RX90-F1
#
_cell.length_a   1.000
_cell.length_b   1.000
_cell.length_c   1.000
_cell.angle_alpha   90.00
_cell.angle_beta   90.00
_cell.angle_gamma   90.00
#
_symmetry.space_group_name_H-M   'P 1'
#
loop_
_entity.id
_entity.type
_entity.pdbx_description
1 polymer ?
#
loop_
_entity_poly.entity_id
_entity_poly.type
_entity_poly.pdbx_seq_one_letter_code
_entity_poly.pdbx_strand_id
1 'polypeptide(L)'
;TSDELRIAYAYYQEILQAFHDKEADIFFQLVKTMPKSVPRELHHIKKAFINYESGIRLALELPYSNAKIENLHTHIKALKRIAYGFRSFRRMRTRIFLINHLITY
;
A
#
# COMPACT_ATOMS: atom_id res chain seq x y z
N THR A 1 -28.47 6.37 -8.47
CA THR A 1 -27.22 6.01 -7.75
C THR A 1 -27.59 5.88 -6.28
N SER A 2 -27.22 4.80 -5.59
CA SER A 2 -27.58 4.62 -4.17
C SER A 2 -27.02 5.78 -3.32
N ASP A 3 -27.84 6.40 -2.46
CA ASP A 3 -27.40 7.47 -1.56
C ASP A 3 -26.23 7.03 -0.66
N GLU A 4 -26.22 5.76 -0.28
CA GLU A 4 -25.14 5.15 0.48
C GLU A 4 -23.80 5.24 -0.25
N LEU A 5 -23.77 4.89 -1.55
CA LEU A 5 -22.56 4.98 -2.38
C LEU A 5 -22.12 6.44 -2.58
N ARG A 6 -23.08 7.36 -2.68
CA ARG A 6 -22.79 8.79 -2.80
C ARG A 6 -22.11 9.32 -1.52
N ILE A 7 -22.62 8.95 -0.34
CA ILE A 7 -22.03 9.33 0.94
C ILE A 7 -20.65 8.70 1.12
N ALA A 8 -20.51 7.41 0.81
CA ALA A 8 -19.24 6.69 0.88
C ALA A 8 -18.16 7.35 0.00
N TYR A 9 -18.53 7.67 -1.24
CA TYR A 9 -17.63 8.31 -2.19
C TYR A 9 -17.22 9.70 -1.73
N ALA A 10 -18.17 10.54 -1.33
CA ALA A 10 -17.87 11.89 -0.84
C ALA A 10 -16.89 11.85 0.34
N TYR A 11 -17.15 10.98 1.32
CA TYR A 11 -16.31 10.86 2.50
C TYR A 11 -14.91 10.27 2.18
N TYR A 12 -14.83 9.30 1.26
CA TYR A 12 -13.56 8.80 0.75
C TYR A 12 -12.74 9.91 0.08
N GLN A 13 -13.39 10.77 -0.72
CA GLN A 13 -12.72 11.90 -1.39
C GLN A 13 -12.18 12.92 -0.39
N GLU A 14 -12.91 13.23 0.69
CA GLU A 14 -12.40 14.11 1.76
C GLU A 14 -11.12 13.55 2.40
N ILE A 15 -11.11 12.26 2.75
CA ILE A 15 -9.92 11.59 3.31
C ILE A 15 -8.76 11.59 2.30
N LEU A 16 -9.06 11.31 1.03
CA LEU A 16 -8.07 11.26 -0.04
C LEU A 16 -7.44 12.64 -0.30
N GLN A 17 -8.25 13.70 -0.24
CA GLN A 17 -7.77 15.07 -0.40
C GLN A 17 -6.80 15.45 0.72
N ALA A 18 -7.18 15.22 1.99
CA ALA A 18 -6.29 15.46 3.13
C ALA A 18 -4.97 14.67 3.03
N PHE A 19 -5.01 13.46 2.47
CA PHE A 19 -3.81 12.67 2.19
C PHE A 19 -2.93 13.30 1.10
N HIS A 20 -3.51 13.74 -0.02
CA HIS A 20 -2.78 14.38 -1.11
C HIS A 20 -2.16 15.72 -0.71
N ASP A 21 -2.87 16.50 0.11
CA ASP A 21 -2.42 17.78 0.63
C ASP A 21 -1.42 17.63 1.80
N LYS A 22 -1.15 16.39 2.23
CA LYS A 22 -0.24 16.03 3.33
C LYS A 22 -0.67 16.61 4.67
N GLU A 23 -1.97 16.84 4.86
CA GLU A 23 -2.56 17.38 6.08
C GLU A 23 -2.87 16.24 7.07
N ALA A 24 -1.83 15.76 7.77
CA ALA A 24 -1.94 14.59 8.64
C ALA A 24 -2.99 14.75 9.76
N ASP A 25 -3.10 15.94 10.36
CA ASP A 25 -4.07 16.19 11.42
C ASP A 25 -5.51 16.11 10.93
N ILE A 26 -5.81 16.70 9.76
CA ILE A 26 -7.13 16.66 9.14
C ILE A 26 -7.46 15.22 8.73
N PHE A 27 -6.51 14.51 8.12
CA PHE A 27 -6.67 13.11 7.78
C PHE A 27 -7.06 12.25 9.00
N PHE A 28 -6.32 12.37 10.11
CA PHE A 28 -6.61 11.58 11.31
C PHE A 28 -7.87 12.03 12.05
N GLN A 29 -8.21 13.32 12.00
CA GLN A 29 -9.48 13.82 12.53
C GLN A 29 -10.67 13.23 11.77
N LEU A 30 -10.60 13.17 10.43
CA LEU A 30 -11.63 12.53 9.61
C LEU A 30 -11.77 11.06 10.00
N VAL A 31 -10.69 10.28 9.95
CA VAL A 31 -10.68 8.84 10.30
C VAL A 31 -11.23 8.57 11.71
N LYS A 32 -10.88 9.40 12.70
CA LYS A 32 -11.33 9.24 14.10
C LYS A 32 -12.81 9.61 14.27
N THR A 33 -13.28 10.64 13.58
CA THR A 33 -14.67 11.11 13.71
C THR A 33 -15.67 10.20 13.00
N MET A 34 -15.29 9.66 11.83
CA MET A 34 -16.10 8.83 10.90
C MET A 34 -17.58 8.72 11.27
N PRO A 35 -18.47 9.56 10.69
CA PRO A 35 -19.85 9.66 11.15
C PRO A 35 -20.64 8.39 10.83
N LYS A 36 -21.75 8.19 11.57
CA LYS A 36 -22.64 7.02 11.40
C LYS A 36 -23.32 6.96 10.03
N SER A 37 -23.34 8.07 9.29
CA SER A 37 -23.84 8.13 7.91
C SER A 37 -22.90 7.43 6.92
N VAL A 38 -21.63 7.27 7.27
CA VAL A 38 -20.65 6.53 6.45
C VAL A 38 -20.94 5.03 6.58
N PRO A 39 -20.96 4.28 5.46
CA PRO A 39 -21.26 2.84 5.48
C PRO A 39 -20.34 2.07 6.42
N ARG A 40 -20.89 1.05 7.09
CA ARG A 40 -20.17 0.25 8.10
C ARG A 40 -18.93 -0.43 7.54
N GLU A 41 -18.95 -0.74 6.26
CA GLU A 41 -17.86 -1.30 5.49
C GLU A 41 -16.63 -0.38 5.55
N LEU A 42 -16.78 0.94 5.62
CA LEU A 42 -15.65 1.86 5.77
C LEU A 42 -15.19 2.00 7.24
N HIS A 43 -15.97 1.57 8.23
CA HIS A 43 -15.52 1.67 9.63
C HIS A 43 -14.41 0.68 9.99
N HIS A 44 -14.24 -0.40 9.22
CA HIS A 44 -13.19 -1.40 9.52
C HIS A 44 -11.78 -0.82 9.39
N ILE A 45 -11.57 0.17 8.51
CA ILE A 45 -10.24 0.75 8.28
C ILE A 45 -9.76 1.59 9.47
N LYS A 46 -10.69 2.12 10.28
CA LYS A 46 -10.40 3.00 11.41
C LYS A 46 -9.38 2.42 12.37
N LYS A 47 -9.54 1.15 12.74
CA LYS A 47 -8.62 0.45 13.65
C LYS A 47 -7.22 0.36 13.06
N ALA A 48 -7.11 0.06 11.76
CA ALA A 48 -5.81 -0.04 11.09
C ALA A 48 -5.11 1.32 11.04
N PHE A 49 -5.81 2.38 10.63
CA PHE A 49 -5.24 3.72 10.56
C PHE A 49 -4.77 4.22 11.94
N ILE A 50 -5.56 4.02 12.99
CA ILE A 50 -5.18 4.42 14.36
C ILE A 50 -3.94 3.63 14.83
N ASN A 51 -3.90 2.32 14.59
CA ASN A 51 -2.76 1.49 15.02
C ASN A 51 -1.44 1.89 14.35
N TYR A 52 -1.50 2.41 13.13
CA TYR A 52 -0.32 2.82 12.36
C TYR A 52 -0.17 4.35 12.26
N GLU A 53 -0.82 5.12 13.15
CA GLU A 53 -0.89 6.57 13.06
C GLU A 53 0.48 7.24 12.99
N SER A 54 1.43 6.83 13.85
CA SER A 54 2.78 7.39 13.88
C SER A 54 3.52 7.23 12.55
N GLY A 55 3.45 6.04 11.95
CA GLY A 55 4.10 5.76 10.66
C GLY A 55 3.46 6.49 9.50
N ILE A 56 2.14 6.63 9.50
CA ILE A 56 1.41 7.33 8.45
C ILE A 56 1.65 8.84 8.53
N ARG A 57 1.64 9.43 9.74
CA ARG A 57 2.01 10.84 9.96
C ARG A 57 3.40 11.14 9.40
N LEU A 58 4.36 10.28 9.74
CA LEU A 58 5.72 10.40 9.25
C LEU A 58 5.81 10.28 7.71
N ALA A 59 4.99 9.42 7.10
CA ALA A 59 4.93 9.28 5.64
C ALA A 59 4.32 10.50 4.93
N LEU A 60 3.41 11.23 5.58
CA LEU A 60 2.83 12.47 5.04
C LEU A 60 3.82 13.65 5.16
N GLU A 61 4.59 13.71 6.25
CA GLU A 61 5.57 14.78 6.49
C GLU A 61 6.84 14.62 5.64
N LEU A 62 7.34 13.40 5.49
CA LEU A 62 8.63 13.16 4.83
C LEU A 62 8.50 13.12 3.29
N PRO A 63 9.54 13.54 2.55
CA PRO A 63 9.56 13.50 1.09
C PRO A 63 9.94 12.12 0.53
N TYR A 64 9.87 11.05 1.33
CA TYR A 64 10.27 9.72 0.90
C TYR A 64 9.16 9.01 0.12
N SER A 65 9.54 8.40 -1.00
CA SER A 65 8.65 7.58 -1.82
C SER A 65 8.85 6.09 -1.55
N ASN A 66 7.75 5.34 -1.54
CA ASN A 66 7.76 3.87 -1.46
C ASN A 66 8.21 3.19 -2.77
N ALA A 67 8.42 3.94 -3.85
CA ALA A 67 8.69 3.42 -5.20
C ALA A 67 9.86 2.40 -5.25
N LYS A 68 10.95 2.66 -4.51
CA LYS A 68 12.10 1.73 -4.47
C LYS A 68 11.71 0.38 -3.86
N ILE A 69 10.93 0.38 -2.77
CA ILE A 69 10.49 -0.83 -2.08
C ILE A 69 9.47 -1.58 -2.92
N GLU A 70 8.55 -0.88 -3.57
CA GLU A 70 7.54 -1.48 -4.47
C GLU A 70 8.19 -2.15 -5.70
N ASN A 71 9.20 -1.50 -6.29
CA ASN A 71 9.99 -2.08 -7.38
C ASN A 71 10.69 -3.37 -6.92
N LEU A 72 11.28 -3.37 -5.72
CA LEU A 72 11.92 -4.56 -5.15
C LEU A 72 10.91 -5.69 -4.88
N HIS A 73 9.74 -5.38 -4.31
CA HIS A 73 8.67 -6.35 -4.09
C HIS A 73 8.19 -6.98 -5.41
N THR A 74 8.05 -6.18 -6.46
CA THR A 74 7.67 -6.66 -7.79
C THR A 74 8.73 -7.58 -8.37
N HIS A 75 10.00 -7.21 -8.25
CA HIS A 75 11.13 -8.04 -8.68
C HIS A 75 11.14 -9.39 -7.93
N ILE A 76 10.98 -9.39 -6.60
CA ILE A 76 10.91 -10.62 -5.80
C ILE A 76 9.73 -11.51 -6.23
N LYS A 77 8.55 -10.92 -6.49
CA LYS A 77 7.38 -11.67 -6.98
C LYS A 77 7.66 -12.31 -8.34
N ALA A 78 8.33 -11.60 -9.26
CA ALA A 78 8.73 -12.14 -10.55
C ALA A 78 9.73 -13.31 -10.38
N LEU A 79 10.75 -13.15 -9.54
CA LEU A 79 11.71 -14.21 -9.24
C LEU A 79 11.03 -15.45 -8.65
N LYS A 80 10.09 -15.27 -7.71
CA LYS A 80 9.32 -16.38 -7.11
C LYS A 80 8.49 -17.12 -8.17
N ARG A 81 7.89 -16.40 -9.13
CA ARG A 81 7.13 -17.01 -10.23
C ARG A 81 8.02 -17.80 -11.18
N ILE A 82 9.18 -17.27 -11.53
CA ILE A 82 10.18 -17.95 -12.38
C ILE A 82 10.74 -19.18 -11.66
N ALA A 83 10.93 -19.10 -10.34
CA ALA A 83 11.43 -20.17 -9.49
C ALA A 83 10.45 -21.33 -9.30
N TYR A 84 9.17 -21.15 -9.64
CA TYR A 84 8.18 -22.21 -9.48
C TYR A 84 8.53 -23.43 -10.35
N GLY A 85 8.52 -24.63 -9.75
CA GLY A 85 8.89 -25.88 -10.43
C GLY A 85 10.38 -26.24 -10.38
N PHE A 86 11.25 -25.39 -9.83
CA PHE A 86 12.66 -25.76 -9.62
C PHE A 86 12.80 -26.70 -8.42
N ARG A 87 13.29 -27.92 -8.68
CA ARG A 87 13.59 -28.92 -7.63
C ARG A 87 14.88 -28.62 -6.84
N SER A 88 15.71 -27.68 -7.30
CA SER A 88 17.00 -27.35 -6.69
C SER A 88 17.21 -25.85 -6.63
N PHE A 89 17.40 -25.33 -5.43
CA PHE A 89 17.73 -23.92 -5.19
C PHE A 89 18.98 -23.48 -5.96
N ARG A 90 19.99 -24.35 -6.07
CA ARG A 90 21.21 -24.05 -6.84
C ARG A 90 20.88 -23.78 -8.31
N ARG A 91 20.06 -24.63 -8.95
CA ARG A 91 19.65 -24.47 -10.35
C ARG A 91 18.79 -23.22 -10.56
N MET A 92 17.87 -22.95 -9.62
CA MET A 92 17.06 -21.73 -9.61
C MET A 92 17.95 -20.48 -9.54
N ARG A 93 18.88 -20.43 -8.58
CA ARG A 93 19.80 -19.30 -8.38
C ARG A 93 20.67 -19.06 -9.62
N THR A 94 21.25 -20.11 -10.19
CA THR A 94 22.04 -20.00 -11.43
C THR A 94 21.22 -19.41 -12.57
N ARG A 95 19.97 -19.85 -12.77
CA ARG A 95 19.11 -19.31 -13.82
C ARG A 95 18.68 -17.86 -13.58
N ILE A 96 18.43 -17.48 -12.33
CA ILE A 96 18.18 -16.08 -11.95
C ILE A 96 19.40 -15.21 -12.27
N PHE A 97 20.60 -15.68 -11.93
CA PHE A 97 21.84 -14.94 -12.21
C PHE A 97 22.10 -14.80 -13.72
N LEU A 98 21.79 -15.83 -14.51
CA LEU A 98 21.87 -15.76 -15.97
C LEU A 98 20.88 -14.76 -16.57
N ILE A 99 19.61 -14.76 -16.12
CA ILE A 99 18.57 -13.83 -16.60
C ILE A 99 18.91 -12.38 -16.26
N ASN A 100 19.55 -12.14 -15.12
CA ASN A 100 19.99 -10.81 -14.70
C ASN A 100 21.42 -10.47 -15.17
N HIS A 101 22.03 -11.28 -16.06
CA HIS A 101 23.38 -11.08 -16.58
C HIS A 101 24.48 -10.94 -15.51
N LEU A 102 24.28 -11.55 -14.34
CA LEU A 102 25.24 -11.55 -13.24
C LEU A 102 26.33 -12.61 -13.41
N ILE A 103 26.08 -13.63 -14.23
CA ILE A 103 27.04 -14.65 -14.64
C ILE A 103 26.87 -14.91 -16.15
N THR A 104 27.95 -15.28 -16.80
CA THR A 104 27.98 -15.72 -18.20
C THR A 104 28.41 -17.19 -18.29
N TYR A 105 28.03 -17.84 -19.39
CA TYR A 105 28.47 -19.19 -19.72
C TYR A 105 29.90 -19.21 -20.26
#